data_AF-A0A1J9P3S0-F1
#
_entry.id   AF-A0A1J9P3S0-F1
#
_cell.length_a   1.000
_cell.length_b   1.000
_cell.length_c   1.000
_cell.angle_alpha   90.00
_cell.angle_beta   90.00
_cell.angle_gamma   90.00
#
_symmetry.space_group_name_H-M   'P 1'
#
loop_
_entity.id
_entity.type
_entity.pdbx_description
1 polymer ?
#
loop_
_entity_poly.entity_id
_entity_poly.type
_entity_poly.pdbx_seq_one_letter_code
_entity_poly.pdbx_strand_id
1 'polypeptide(L)'
;MGQNFLLVAPHCRERQIWSGKLGEMLFDRSASSIVSFFARPIIPMKFEGKNSTTRPPEKSTSQKQLIPQKRPRQSSNPVRMPTSRLVQLPNEIHNIIIDFLDIQSVFLLGLSCWHFWVLARPVIASHFAGYLGPWAGTPVICVGDESDEDGKYPDGLLSTEDLDELVEGLDVEELEDGMREEYANKPVNLYSIANARYAPIAEIDTGFPHDLFGLALDIRRMWPNPADIIRIANPEPLSFYPRSEEWVLRNLTTHEFVRPSAIALDQKYICGPFIKGLGYGEVILSKVCWSTNDFTSVAGEPLNQGAWAGHALDIVPATYLDDKNPWKDISDEIAHEMAEIWRSEYGENWRNDLVKKMENYSWVHY
;
A
#
# COMPACT_ATOMS: atom_id res chain seq x y z
N MET A 1 -23.97 -5.22 -23.58
CA MET A 1 -22.53 -5.39 -23.30
C MET A 1 -22.16 -4.26 -22.36
N GLY A 2 -21.41 -4.54 -21.30
CA GLY A 2 -21.09 -3.54 -20.28
C GLY A 2 -19.88 -2.70 -20.66
N GLN A 3 -19.82 -1.49 -20.14
CA GLN A 3 -18.66 -0.60 -20.21
C GLN A 3 -17.53 -1.12 -19.30
N ASN A 4 -16.28 -0.96 -19.72
CA ASN A 4 -15.12 -1.20 -18.87
C ASN A 4 -14.72 0.06 -18.11
N PHE A 5 -14.17 -0.13 -16.92
CA PHE A 5 -13.71 0.94 -16.06
C PHE A 5 -12.23 0.75 -15.72
N LEU A 6 -11.50 1.85 -15.68
CA LEU A 6 -10.08 1.91 -15.36
C LEU A 6 -9.85 2.96 -14.28
N LEU A 7 -9.22 2.55 -13.18
CA LEU A 7 -8.81 3.46 -12.11
C LEU A 7 -7.49 4.14 -12.47
N VAL A 8 -7.48 5.48 -12.43
CA VAL A 8 -6.35 6.31 -12.86
C VAL A 8 -6.07 7.44 -11.87
N ALA A 9 -4.80 7.83 -11.80
CA ALA A 9 -4.31 8.99 -11.06
C ALA A 9 -3.62 9.95 -12.06
N PRO A 10 -4.36 10.89 -12.68
CA PRO A 10 -3.83 11.76 -13.74
C PRO A 10 -2.60 12.56 -13.34
N HIS A 11 -2.58 13.09 -12.11
CA HIS A 11 -1.44 13.89 -11.62
C HIS A 11 -0.14 13.09 -11.47
N CYS A 12 -0.24 11.77 -11.35
CA CYS A 12 0.90 10.86 -11.32
C CYS A 12 1.19 10.25 -12.71
N ARG A 13 0.31 10.44 -13.70
CA ARG A 13 0.29 9.73 -14.98
C ARG A 13 0.38 8.22 -14.82
N GLU A 14 -0.38 7.72 -13.84
CA GLU A 14 -0.39 6.34 -13.41
C GLU A 14 -1.79 5.74 -13.53
N ARG A 15 -1.86 4.45 -13.83
CA ARG A 15 -3.11 3.69 -13.89
C ARG A 15 -2.99 2.33 -13.23
N GLN A 16 -4.13 1.81 -12.81
CA GLN A 16 -4.20 0.43 -12.36
C GLN A 16 -3.90 -0.52 -13.53
N ILE A 17 -3.25 -1.65 -13.22
CA ILE A 17 -2.83 -2.63 -14.24
C ILE A 17 -4.01 -3.36 -14.88
N TRP A 18 -5.11 -3.53 -14.14
CA TRP A 18 -6.32 -4.19 -14.60
C TRP A 18 -7.48 -3.21 -14.76
N SER A 19 -8.33 -3.48 -15.75
CA SER A 19 -9.64 -2.87 -15.96
C SER A 19 -10.70 -3.97 -16.07
N GLY A 20 -11.97 -3.59 -16.02
CA GLY A 20 -13.05 -4.54 -16.21
C GLY A 20 -14.42 -3.90 -16.07
N LYS A 21 -15.47 -4.71 -16.11
CA LYS A 21 -16.82 -4.19 -15.85
C LYS A 21 -16.96 -3.89 -14.36
N LEU A 22 -17.62 -2.78 -14.03
CA LEU A 22 -17.73 -2.32 -12.65
C LEU A 22 -18.31 -3.39 -11.71
N GLY A 23 -19.34 -4.12 -12.14
CA GLY A 23 -19.90 -5.23 -11.36
C GLY A 23 -18.89 -6.34 -11.05
N GLU A 24 -18.07 -6.74 -12.03
CA GLU A 24 -17.00 -7.75 -11.82
C GLU A 24 -15.96 -7.21 -10.82
N MET A 25 -15.54 -5.96 -10.99
CA MET A 25 -14.55 -5.33 -10.12
C MET A 25 -15.02 -5.18 -8.65
N LEU A 26 -16.29 -4.84 -8.44
CA LEU A 26 -16.89 -4.68 -7.11
C LEU A 26 -17.16 -6.02 -6.41
N PHE A 27 -17.60 -7.04 -7.14
CA PHE A 27 -18.17 -8.25 -6.52
C PHE A 27 -17.22 -9.47 -6.48
N ASP A 28 -16.12 -9.43 -7.26
CA ASP A 28 -15.11 -10.49 -7.27
C ASP A 28 -13.86 -10.19 -6.42
N ARG A 29 -13.96 -9.18 -5.53
CA ARG A 29 -12.92 -8.75 -4.58
C ARG A 29 -11.70 -8.09 -5.20
N SER A 30 -11.71 -7.83 -6.50
CA SER A 30 -10.64 -7.08 -7.17
C SER A 30 -10.44 -5.71 -6.52
N ALA A 31 -11.52 -5.07 -6.07
CA ALA A 31 -11.43 -3.77 -5.42
C ALA A 31 -10.60 -3.76 -4.11
N SER A 32 -10.49 -4.89 -3.39
CA SER A 32 -9.75 -4.98 -2.13
C SER A 32 -8.28 -4.57 -2.23
N SER A 33 -7.69 -4.74 -3.41
CA SER A 33 -6.29 -4.47 -3.64
C SER A 33 -5.96 -2.99 -3.86
N ILE A 34 -6.94 -2.22 -4.32
CA ILE A 34 -6.87 -0.75 -4.51
C ILE A 34 -6.50 -0.06 -3.20
N VAL A 35 -6.85 -0.65 -2.04
CA VAL A 35 -6.51 -0.15 -0.70
C VAL A 35 -5.01 0.12 -0.56
N SER A 36 -4.16 -0.68 -1.20
CA SER A 36 -2.69 -0.54 -1.13
C SER A 36 -2.18 0.76 -1.76
N PHE A 37 -2.96 1.39 -2.66
CA PHE A 37 -2.62 2.67 -3.28
C PHE A 37 -2.92 3.87 -2.38
N PHE A 38 -3.82 3.73 -1.41
CA PHE A 38 -4.28 4.84 -0.57
C PHE A 38 -3.80 4.74 0.89
N ALA A 39 -3.44 3.54 1.35
CA ALA A 39 -2.99 3.33 2.73
C ALA A 39 -1.58 3.91 2.96
N ARG A 40 -1.46 4.85 3.90
CA ARG A 40 -0.17 5.41 4.28
C ARG A 40 0.56 4.46 5.25
N PRO A 41 1.79 4.02 4.96
CA PRO A 41 2.53 3.13 5.85
C PRO A 41 2.92 3.84 7.15
N ILE A 42 2.97 3.08 8.25
CA ILE A 42 3.58 3.51 9.50
C ILE A 42 5.01 2.96 9.54
N ILE A 43 5.99 3.86 9.56
CA ILE A 43 7.40 3.49 9.71
C ILE A 43 7.64 3.16 11.19
N PRO A 44 8.00 1.90 11.55
CA PRO A 44 8.22 1.55 12.95
C PRO A 44 9.43 2.30 13.52
N MET A 45 9.18 3.29 14.38
CA MET A 45 10.27 4.05 15.06
C MET A 45 11.02 3.21 16.10
N LYS A 46 10.47 2.06 16.52
CA LYS A 46 11.08 1.15 17.49
C LYS A 46 11.08 -0.27 16.94
N PHE A 47 12.20 -0.68 16.35
CA PHE A 47 12.45 -2.10 16.17
C PHE A 47 12.74 -2.71 17.54
N GLU A 48 11.74 -3.33 18.17
CA GLU A 48 11.95 -4.13 19.37
C GLU A 48 12.99 -5.22 19.04
N GLY A 49 14.20 -5.03 19.52
CA GLY A 49 15.18 -6.09 19.65
C GLY A 49 14.70 -7.07 20.70
N LYS A 50 13.71 -7.91 20.37
CA LYS A 50 13.46 -9.13 21.13
C LYS A 50 14.67 -10.02 20.91
N ASN A 51 15.66 -9.88 21.79
CA ASN A 51 16.68 -10.89 22.03
C ASN A 51 15.94 -12.21 22.30
N SER A 52 15.87 -13.08 21.28
CA SER A 52 15.28 -14.38 21.42
C SER A 52 16.14 -15.23 22.36
N THR A 53 15.49 -15.69 23.43
CA THR A 53 15.87 -16.82 24.30
C THR A 53 17.18 -16.72 25.09
N THR A 54 17.15 -16.00 26.22
CA THR A 54 17.82 -16.50 27.43
C THR A 54 16.87 -17.50 28.11
N ARG A 55 16.98 -18.79 27.75
CA ARG A 55 16.48 -19.84 28.64
C ARG A 55 17.41 -19.88 29.87
N PRO A 56 16.89 -19.94 31.11
CA PRO A 56 17.73 -20.21 32.28
C PRO A 56 18.37 -21.60 32.11
N PRO A 57 19.65 -21.80 32.46
CA PRO A 57 20.24 -23.13 32.38
C PRO A 57 19.53 -24.06 33.37
N GLU A 58 18.91 -25.10 32.84
CA GLU A 58 18.39 -26.24 33.59
C GLU A 58 19.53 -26.88 34.39
N LYS A 59 19.28 -27.10 35.67
CA LYS A 59 20.17 -27.83 36.57
C LYS A 59 20.21 -29.30 36.14
N SER A 60 21.26 -29.71 35.45
CA SER A 60 21.59 -31.13 35.27
C SER A 60 22.67 -31.55 36.28
N THR A 61 22.21 -32.29 37.28
CA THR A 61 23.03 -33.09 38.19
C THR A 61 23.80 -34.15 37.41
N SER A 62 25.14 -34.11 37.48
CA SER A 62 25.98 -35.31 37.45
C SER A 62 27.38 -35.00 37.97
N GLN A 63 27.67 -35.54 39.15
CA GLN A 63 29.00 -35.64 39.74
C GLN A 63 29.90 -36.49 38.84
N LYS A 64 31.02 -35.93 38.35
CA LYS A 64 32.24 -36.69 38.04
C LYS A 64 33.48 -35.88 38.41
N GLN A 65 34.49 -36.62 38.86
CA GLN A 65 35.59 -36.22 39.74
C GLN A 65 36.49 -35.10 39.20
N LEU A 66 36.89 -34.21 40.12
CA LEU A 66 37.89 -33.16 39.93
C LEU A 66 39.31 -33.75 39.92
N ILE A 67 40.04 -33.54 38.83
CA ILE A 67 41.51 -33.62 38.78
C ILE A 67 42.03 -32.16 38.73
N PRO A 68 42.92 -31.72 39.63
CA PRO A 68 43.35 -30.32 39.66
C PRO A 68 44.43 -30.08 38.60
N GLN A 69 44.04 -29.51 37.46
CA GLN A 69 45.00 -28.98 36.47
C GLN A 69 45.25 -27.48 36.70
N LYS A 70 46.55 -27.14 36.68
CA LYS A 70 47.16 -25.86 37.03
C LYS A 70 46.58 -24.69 36.24
N ARG A 71 46.24 -23.60 36.95
CA ARG A 71 45.90 -22.28 36.38
C ARG A 71 47.04 -21.75 35.50
N PRO A 72 46.81 -21.39 34.24
CA PRO A 72 47.63 -20.41 33.55
C PRO A 72 47.33 -19.02 34.13
N ARG A 73 48.38 -18.25 34.39
CA ARG A 73 48.29 -16.86 34.86
C ARG A 73 47.46 -16.03 33.88
N GLN A 74 46.35 -15.45 34.36
CA GLN A 74 45.66 -14.35 33.68
C GLN A 74 46.59 -13.13 33.71
N SER A 75 47.16 -12.83 32.55
CA SER A 75 47.91 -11.61 32.29
C SER A 75 46.99 -10.60 31.61
N SER A 76 47.09 -9.36 32.10
CA SER A 76 46.77 -8.08 31.48
C SER A 76 45.31 -7.76 31.13
N ASN A 77 44.86 -6.66 31.75
CA ASN A 77 43.71 -5.81 31.40
C ASN A 77 43.32 -5.86 29.91
N PRO A 78 42.01 -5.84 29.58
CA PRO A 78 41.60 -5.66 28.20
C PRO A 78 42.08 -4.28 27.74
N VAL A 79 42.98 -4.27 26.75
CA VAL A 79 43.36 -3.06 26.03
C VAL A 79 42.08 -2.48 25.44
N ARG A 80 41.66 -1.32 25.94
CA ARG A 80 40.47 -0.61 25.44
C ARG A 80 40.81 -0.15 24.03
N MET A 81 40.37 -0.92 23.03
CA MET A 81 40.56 -0.57 21.63
C MET A 81 39.99 0.83 21.39
N PRO A 82 40.72 1.72 20.71
CA PRO A 82 40.23 3.06 20.42
C PRO A 82 38.96 2.96 19.57
N THR A 83 37.88 3.56 20.05
CA THR A 83 36.64 3.72 19.28
C THR A 83 36.95 4.51 18.00
N SER A 84 36.45 4.06 16.85
CA SER A 84 36.64 4.75 15.57
C SER A 84 36.25 6.23 15.69
N ARG A 85 37.06 7.15 15.12
CA ARG A 85 36.75 8.59 15.12
C ARG A 85 35.41 8.89 14.44
N LEU A 86 35.02 8.07 13.46
CA LEU A 86 33.73 8.19 12.80
C LEU A 86 32.57 7.95 13.77
N VAL A 87 32.67 6.93 14.62
CA VAL A 87 31.64 6.61 15.64
C VAL A 87 31.58 7.66 16.75
N GLN A 88 32.65 8.42 16.96
CA GLN A 88 32.69 9.50 17.94
C GLN A 88 32.00 10.79 17.47
N LEU A 89 31.64 10.89 16.19
CA LEU A 89 30.89 12.04 15.69
C LEU A 89 29.46 12.04 16.26
N PRO A 90 28.81 13.21 16.37
CA PRO A 90 27.41 13.31 16.75
C PRO A 90 26.48 12.60 15.75
N ASN A 91 25.33 12.11 16.22
CA ASN A 91 24.35 11.41 15.39
C ASN A 91 23.83 12.28 14.25
N GLU A 92 23.79 13.60 14.42
CA GLU A 92 23.41 14.56 13.39
C GLU A 92 24.35 14.47 12.18
N ILE A 93 25.66 14.30 12.42
CA ILE A 93 26.64 14.12 11.35
C ILE A 93 26.50 12.75 10.72
N HIS A 94 26.17 11.71 11.49
CA HIS A 94 25.88 10.38 10.92
C HIS A 94 24.66 10.39 10.02
N ASN A 95 23.59 11.09 10.42
CA ASN A 95 22.38 11.22 9.60
C ASN A 95 22.69 11.97 8.31
N ILE A 96 23.43 13.08 8.37
CA ILE A 96 23.89 13.79 7.16
C ILE A 96 24.68 12.86 6.24
N ILE A 97 25.62 12.06 6.78
CA ILE A 97 26.37 11.08 5.97
C ILE A 97 25.43 10.07 5.32
N ILE A 98 24.48 9.53 6.08
CA ILE A 98 23.50 8.55 5.58
C ILE A 98 22.62 9.15 4.48
N ASP A 99 22.22 10.41 4.61
CA ASP A 99 21.40 11.12 3.62
C ASP A 99 22.10 11.30 2.27
N PHE A 100 23.44 11.23 2.22
CA PHE A 100 24.23 11.27 0.98
C PHE A 100 24.43 9.90 0.31
N LEU A 101 23.95 8.81 0.91
CA LEU A 101 24.17 7.45 0.42
C LEU A 101 22.93 6.88 -0.28
N ASP A 102 23.15 6.06 -1.30
CA ASP A 102 22.10 5.21 -1.85
C ASP A 102 21.71 4.10 -0.87
N ILE A 103 20.56 3.47 -1.09
CA ILE A 103 19.99 2.50 -0.16
C ILE A 103 20.89 1.28 0.07
N GLN A 104 21.61 0.79 -0.94
CA GLN A 104 22.53 -0.33 -0.79
C GLN A 104 23.74 0.07 0.05
N SER A 105 24.27 1.28 -0.18
CA SER A 105 25.36 1.86 0.63
C SER A 105 24.95 2.07 2.09
N VAL A 106 23.72 2.54 2.36
CA VAL A 106 23.17 2.67 3.72
C VAL A 106 23.10 1.30 4.40
N PHE A 107 22.63 0.27 3.69
CA PHE A 107 22.57 -1.09 4.19
C PHE A 107 23.95 -1.64 4.55
N LEU A 108 24.94 -1.50 3.66
CA LEU A 108 26.32 -1.94 3.89
C LEU A 108 27.00 -1.16 5.03
N LEU A 109 26.80 0.16 5.11
CA LEU A 109 27.30 0.97 6.23
C LEU A 109 26.70 0.48 7.55
N GLY A 110 25.41 0.16 7.58
CA GLY A 110 24.75 -0.42 8.73
C GLY A 110 25.41 -1.72 9.19
N LEU A 111 25.78 -2.59 8.26
CA LEU A 111 26.42 -3.87 8.57
C LEU A 111 27.87 -3.74 9.09
N SER A 112 28.50 -2.57 8.93
CA SER A 112 29.87 -2.34 9.42
C SER A 112 29.98 -2.38 10.95
N CYS A 113 28.97 -1.91 11.68
CA CYS A 113 28.91 -1.98 13.13
C CYS A 113 27.50 -1.74 13.68
N TRP A 114 27.26 -2.18 14.91
CA TRP A 114 25.95 -2.05 15.57
C TRP A 114 25.43 -0.60 15.64
N HIS A 115 26.32 0.38 15.84
CA HIS A 115 25.94 1.81 15.90
C HIS A 115 25.25 2.24 14.60
N PHE A 116 25.89 1.99 13.46
CA PHE A 116 25.31 2.32 12.15
C PHE A 116 24.14 1.41 11.79
N TRP A 117 24.10 0.14 12.24
CA TRP A 117 22.93 -0.72 12.03
C TRP A 117 21.66 -0.12 12.67
N VAL A 118 21.79 0.45 13.88
CA VAL A 118 20.66 1.10 14.56
C VAL A 118 20.18 2.32 13.78
N LEU A 119 21.08 3.11 13.19
CA LEU A 119 20.76 4.31 12.42
C LEU A 119 20.23 3.99 11.00
N ALA A 120 20.74 2.94 10.36
CA ALA A 120 20.36 2.56 9.00
C ALA A 120 18.94 1.96 8.93
N ARG A 121 18.51 1.22 9.96
CA ARG A 121 17.20 0.51 9.94
C ARG A 121 16.00 1.42 9.67
N PRO A 122 15.82 2.57 10.35
CA PRO A 122 14.75 3.50 10.03
C PRO A 122 14.81 4.01 8.59
N VAL A 123 16.00 4.32 8.07
CA VAL A 123 16.18 4.81 6.70
C VAL A 123 15.81 3.74 5.68
N ILE A 124 16.20 2.49 5.92
CA ILE A 124 15.82 1.36 5.07
C ILE A 124 14.31 1.11 5.12
N ALA A 125 13.70 1.18 6.31
CA ALA A 125 12.26 1.06 6.45
C ALA A 125 11.52 2.19 5.71
N SER A 126 12.01 3.44 5.80
CA SER A 126 11.47 4.57 5.04
C SER A 126 11.59 4.37 3.53
N HIS A 127 12.69 3.81 3.04
CA HIS A 127 12.86 3.49 1.62
C HIS A 127 11.78 2.51 1.14
N PHE A 128 11.54 1.42 1.87
CA PHE A 128 10.47 0.48 1.52
C PHE A 128 9.07 1.08 1.69
N ALA A 129 8.85 1.88 2.73
CA ALA A 129 7.60 2.60 2.91
C ALA A 129 7.29 3.56 1.75
N GLY A 130 8.32 4.10 1.07
CA GLY A 130 8.15 4.99 -0.08
C GLY A 130 7.44 4.35 -1.29
N TYR A 131 7.38 3.02 -1.38
CA TYR A 131 6.61 2.34 -2.44
C TYR A 131 5.13 2.15 -2.09
N LEU A 132 4.73 2.40 -0.84
CA LEU A 132 3.41 2.11 -0.33
C LEU A 132 2.53 3.36 -0.32
N GLY A 133 1.25 3.20 -0.60
CA GLY A 133 0.31 4.31 -0.70
C GLY A 133 0.65 5.35 -1.78
N PRO A 134 1.08 4.98 -3.00
CA PRO A 134 1.53 5.92 -4.03
C PRO A 134 0.48 6.98 -4.43
N TRP A 135 -0.81 6.69 -4.26
CA TRP A 135 -1.91 7.61 -4.58
C TRP A 135 -2.52 8.28 -3.35
N ALA A 136 -1.93 8.08 -2.17
CA ALA A 136 -2.44 8.66 -0.93
C ALA A 136 -2.35 10.19 -0.94
N GLY A 137 -3.51 10.82 -1.05
CA GLY A 137 -3.68 12.27 -1.18
C GLY A 137 -3.59 12.82 -2.60
N THR A 138 -3.57 11.94 -3.60
CA THR A 138 -3.64 12.33 -5.01
C THR A 138 -5.10 12.21 -5.50
N PRO A 139 -5.61 13.19 -6.28
CA PRO A 139 -6.88 13.07 -6.98
C PRO A 139 -6.93 11.84 -7.90
N VAL A 140 -8.01 11.04 -7.79
CA VAL A 140 -8.20 9.82 -8.59
C VAL A 140 -9.58 9.77 -9.22
N ILE A 141 -9.72 9.00 -10.29
CA ILE A 141 -11.00 8.76 -10.97
C ILE A 141 -11.02 7.32 -11.53
N CYS A 142 -12.17 6.68 -11.52
CA CYS A 142 -12.37 5.41 -12.22
C CYS A 142 -13.20 5.65 -13.48
N VAL A 143 -12.53 5.85 -14.59
CA VAL A 143 -13.12 6.32 -15.86
C VAL A 143 -13.61 5.15 -16.71
N GLY A 144 -14.75 5.35 -17.36
CA GLY A 144 -15.36 4.42 -18.31
C GLY A 144 -14.89 4.55 -19.76
N ASP A 145 -14.78 3.42 -20.48
CA ASP A 145 -14.37 3.41 -21.90
C ASP A 145 -15.43 3.97 -22.87
N GLU A 146 -16.71 3.89 -22.52
CA GLU A 146 -17.84 4.47 -23.29
C GLU A 146 -18.19 5.91 -22.84
N SER A 147 -17.27 6.61 -22.15
CA SER A 147 -17.44 8.03 -21.85
C SER A 147 -17.31 8.86 -23.12
N ASP A 148 -18.12 9.90 -23.27
CA ASP A 148 -18.03 10.83 -24.39
C ASP A 148 -16.66 11.52 -24.44
N GLU A 149 -16.19 11.82 -25.66
CA GLU A 149 -14.94 12.55 -25.91
C GLU A 149 -14.95 13.95 -25.26
N ASP A 150 -16.12 14.60 -25.25
CA ASP A 150 -16.37 15.89 -24.58
C ASP A 150 -16.65 15.75 -23.07
N GLY A 151 -16.47 14.55 -22.51
CA GLY A 151 -16.82 14.21 -21.13
C GLY A 151 -16.23 15.23 -20.16
N LYS A 152 -17.07 16.09 -19.58
CA LYS A 152 -16.63 17.09 -18.62
C LYS A 152 -16.12 16.40 -17.37
N TYR A 153 -14.81 16.27 -17.24
CA TYR A 153 -14.19 15.72 -16.05
C TYR A 153 -14.31 16.69 -14.86
N PRO A 154 -14.26 16.17 -13.62
CA PRO A 154 -14.26 17.01 -12.42
C PRO A 154 -13.18 18.09 -12.45
N ASP A 155 -13.52 19.29 -11.99
CA ASP A 155 -12.62 20.44 -11.96
C ASP A 155 -11.37 20.14 -11.12
N GLY A 156 -10.18 20.51 -11.64
CA GLY A 156 -8.90 20.32 -10.96
C GLY A 156 -8.31 18.91 -11.06
N LEU A 157 -9.02 17.96 -11.67
CA LEU A 157 -8.51 16.61 -11.94
C LEU A 157 -7.48 16.59 -13.08
N LEU A 158 -7.77 17.28 -14.17
CA LEU A 158 -6.92 17.32 -15.36
C LEU A 158 -6.23 18.67 -15.49
N SER A 159 -4.96 18.67 -15.91
CA SER A 159 -4.26 19.90 -16.27
C SER A 159 -4.67 20.39 -17.66
N THR A 160 -4.21 21.58 -18.05
CA THR A 160 -4.42 22.09 -19.41
C THR A 160 -3.78 21.20 -20.46
N GLU A 161 -2.59 20.67 -20.16
CA GLU A 161 -1.86 19.74 -21.01
C GLU A 161 -2.59 18.41 -21.17
N ASP A 162 -3.19 17.89 -20.08
CA ASP A 162 -4.00 16.67 -20.16
C ASP A 162 -5.23 16.87 -21.06
N LEU A 163 -5.86 18.06 -21.00
CA LEU A 163 -7.00 18.40 -21.87
C LEU A 163 -6.57 18.54 -23.33
N ASP A 164 -5.41 19.13 -23.61
CA ASP A 164 -4.87 19.23 -24.96
C ASP A 164 -4.59 17.83 -25.54
N GLU A 165 -4.02 16.91 -24.75
CA GLU A 165 -3.81 15.52 -25.16
C GLU A 165 -5.10 14.79 -25.51
N LEU A 166 -6.18 15.04 -24.77
CA LEU A 166 -7.50 14.46 -25.08
C LEU A 166 -8.01 14.94 -26.43
N VAL A 167 -7.77 16.20 -26.79
CA VAL A 167 -8.18 16.79 -28.08
C VAL A 167 -7.28 16.33 -29.22
N GLU A 168 -5.97 16.25 -28.99
CA GLU A 168 -4.99 15.73 -29.96
C GLU A 168 -5.29 14.28 -30.31
N GLY A 169 -5.67 13.46 -29.33
CA GLY A 169 -5.98 12.06 -29.53
C GLY A 169 -4.78 11.14 -29.48
N LEU A 170 -4.99 9.92 -29.97
CA LEU A 170 -3.96 8.88 -30.07
C LEU A 170 -3.29 8.88 -31.44
N ASP A 171 -1.98 8.63 -31.46
CA ASP A 171 -1.24 8.37 -32.69
C ASP A 171 -1.61 7.00 -33.28
N VAL A 172 -1.27 6.77 -34.56
CA VAL A 172 -1.59 5.51 -35.26
C VAL A 172 -0.98 4.31 -34.53
N GLU A 173 0.22 4.47 -33.97
CA GLU A 173 0.94 3.45 -33.22
C GLU A 173 0.36 3.19 -31.82
N GLU A 174 -0.43 4.12 -31.29
CA GLU A 174 -1.09 4.01 -29.98
C GLU A 174 -2.50 3.41 -30.08
N LEU A 175 -3.04 3.26 -31.29
CA LEU A 175 -4.35 2.64 -31.51
C LEU A 175 -4.33 1.15 -31.18
N GLU A 176 -5.48 0.65 -30.69
CA GLU A 176 -5.65 -0.78 -30.47
C GLU A 176 -5.56 -1.59 -31.78
N ASP A 177 -4.98 -2.79 -31.70
CA ASP A 177 -4.83 -3.69 -32.85
C ASP A 177 -6.18 -3.94 -33.56
N GLY A 178 -6.24 -3.59 -34.85
CA GLY A 178 -7.45 -3.75 -35.68
C GLY A 178 -8.33 -2.49 -35.75
N MET A 179 -8.00 -1.43 -35.01
CA MET A 179 -8.60 -0.11 -35.22
C MET A 179 -8.11 0.49 -36.54
N ARG A 180 -9.00 1.24 -37.19
CA ARG A 180 -8.67 1.92 -38.45
C ARG A 180 -7.83 3.16 -38.17
N GLU A 181 -6.81 3.40 -39.01
CA GLU A 181 -5.96 4.60 -38.93
C GLU A 181 -6.75 5.92 -38.98
N GLU A 182 -7.97 5.90 -39.52
CA GLU A 182 -8.87 7.06 -39.53
C GLU A 182 -9.32 7.53 -38.13
N TYR A 183 -9.10 6.74 -37.08
CA TYR A 183 -9.36 7.11 -35.69
C TYR A 183 -8.18 7.78 -35.00
N ALA A 184 -6.99 7.79 -35.62
CA ALA A 184 -5.84 8.49 -35.07
C ALA A 184 -6.03 10.01 -35.15
N ASN A 185 -5.38 10.74 -34.24
CA ASN A 185 -5.40 12.20 -34.17
C ASN A 185 -6.82 12.79 -34.06
N LYS A 186 -7.72 12.08 -33.38
CA LYS A 186 -9.08 12.53 -33.09
C LYS A 186 -9.28 12.59 -31.58
N PRO A 187 -10.16 13.47 -31.09
CA PRO A 187 -10.46 13.53 -29.67
C PRO A 187 -10.83 12.16 -29.10
N VAL A 188 -10.30 11.84 -27.93
CA VAL A 188 -10.61 10.59 -27.21
C VAL A 188 -10.89 10.89 -25.74
N ASN A 189 -11.52 9.96 -25.04
CA ASN A 189 -11.74 10.07 -23.61
C ASN A 189 -10.47 9.70 -22.80
N LEU A 190 -10.52 9.98 -21.50
CA LEU A 190 -9.42 9.75 -20.56
C LEU A 190 -9.10 8.26 -20.39
N TYR A 191 -10.08 7.37 -20.58
CA TYR A 191 -9.83 5.93 -20.55
C TYR A 191 -8.80 5.55 -21.63
N SER A 192 -8.99 6.01 -22.86
CA SER A 192 -8.10 5.73 -23.99
C SER A 192 -6.70 6.30 -23.78
N ILE A 193 -6.59 7.58 -23.39
CA ILE A 193 -5.30 8.21 -23.11
C ILE A 193 -4.57 7.48 -21.98
N ALA A 194 -5.25 7.20 -20.87
CA ALA A 194 -4.62 6.54 -19.75
C ALA A 194 -4.15 5.13 -20.12
N ASN A 195 -4.96 4.36 -20.85
CA ASN A 195 -4.58 3.01 -21.24
C ASN A 195 -3.31 2.99 -22.11
N ALA A 196 -3.19 3.94 -23.04
CA ALA A 196 -2.05 4.07 -23.96
C ALA A 196 -0.80 4.69 -23.29
N ARG A 197 -0.96 5.77 -22.52
CA ARG A 197 0.16 6.64 -22.11
C ARG A 197 0.49 6.59 -20.62
N TYR A 198 -0.41 6.13 -19.74
CA TYR A 198 -0.14 6.13 -18.30
C TYR A 198 0.63 4.88 -17.88
N ALA A 199 1.54 5.05 -16.93
CA ALA A 199 2.33 3.95 -16.39
C ALA A 199 1.43 2.98 -15.61
N PRO A 200 1.42 1.67 -15.95
CA PRO A 200 0.72 0.68 -15.17
C PRO A 200 1.46 0.47 -13.85
N ILE A 201 0.74 0.64 -12.75
CA ILE A 201 1.23 0.36 -11.40
C ILE A 201 0.61 -0.95 -10.93
N ALA A 202 1.44 -1.82 -10.35
CA ALA A 202 1.00 -3.03 -9.68
C ALA A 202 0.91 -2.81 -8.17
N GLU A 203 0.03 -3.56 -7.53
CA GLU A 203 -0.08 -3.59 -6.08
C GLU A 203 1.18 -4.22 -5.47
N ILE A 204 1.57 -3.73 -4.30
CA ILE A 204 2.68 -4.31 -3.53
C ILE A 204 2.09 -5.20 -2.44
N ASP A 205 1.69 -6.40 -2.85
CA ASP A 205 1.04 -7.38 -1.97
C ASP A 205 2.01 -8.46 -1.46
N THR A 206 2.98 -8.85 -2.30
CA THR A 206 3.84 -10.03 -2.10
C THR A 206 5.31 -9.70 -1.87
N GLY A 207 5.78 -8.53 -2.34
CA GLY A 207 7.16 -8.10 -2.14
C GLY A 207 7.50 -6.79 -2.83
N PHE A 208 8.59 -6.16 -2.40
CA PHE A 208 9.08 -4.91 -2.98
C PHE A 208 9.92 -5.15 -4.24
N PRO A 209 9.97 -4.19 -5.18
CA PRO A 209 10.73 -4.33 -6.42
C PRO A 209 12.26 -4.30 -6.26
N HIS A 210 12.81 -4.13 -5.04
CA HIS A 210 14.23 -3.86 -4.77
C HIS A 210 15.02 -5.05 -4.19
N ASP A 211 16.34 -5.05 -4.45
CA ASP A 211 17.24 -6.20 -4.39
C ASP A 211 18.12 -6.29 -3.13
N LEU A 212 17.85 -5.50 -2.08
CA LEU A 212 18.56 -5.65 -0.79
C LEU A 212 18.50 -7.10 -0.28
N PHE A 213 17.42 -7.82 -0.61
CA PHE A 213 17.27 -9.22 -0.24
C PHE A 213 18.38 -10.11 -0.81
N GLY A 214 18.77 -9.91 -2.07
CA GLY A 214 19.86 -10.66 -2.71
C GLY A 214 21.19 -10.40 -1.99
N LEU A 215 21.52 -9.12 -1.80
CA LEU A 215 22.71 -8.69 -1.07
C LEU A 215 22.75 -9.25 0.37
N ALA A 216 21.61 -9.24 1.06
CA ALA A 216 21.48 -9.77 2.41
C ALA A 216 21.72 -11.29 2.46
N LEU A 217 21.24 -12.06 1.47
CA LEU A 217 21.48 -13.50 1.40
C LEU A 217 22.96 -13.83 1.18
N ASP A 218 23.64 -13.06 0.33
CA ASP A 218 25.07 -13.25 0.06
C ASP A 218 25.92 -12.96 1.31
N ILE A 219 25.67 -11.82 1.97
CA ILE A 219 26.38 -11.46 3.20
C ILE A 219 26.09 -12.48 4.30
N ARG A 220 24.84 -12.93 4.44
CA ARG A 220 24.44 -13.88 5.49
C ARG A 220 25.20 -15.20 5.40
N ARG A 221 25.58 -15.63 4.19
CA ARG A 221 26.37 -16.84 3.96
C ARG A 221 27.86 -16.67 4.28
N MET A 222 28.38 -15.45 4.12
CA MET A 222 29.82 -15.19 4.16
C MET A 222 30.32 -14.62 5.49
N TRP A 223 29.50 -13.85 6.21
CA TRP A 223 29.94 -13.04 7.35
C TRP A 223 28.98 -13.10 8.54
N PRO A 224 29.47 -12.90 9.79
CA PRO A 224 28.59 -12.62 10.93
C PRO A 224 27.74 -11.38 10.66
N ASN A 225 26.44 -11.48 10.93
CA ASN A 225 25.46 -10.46 10.58
C ASN A 225 24.39 -10.31 11.68
N PRO A 226 23.68 -9.18 11.72
CA PRO A 226 22.53 -8.99 12.60
C PRO A 226 21.44 -10.04 12.33
N ALA A 227 20.82 -10.56 13.40
CA ALA A 227 19.78 -11.58 13.28
C ALA A 227 18.54 -11.10 12.48
N ASP A 228 18.32 -9.79 12.40
CA ASP A 228 17.22 -9.16 11.68
C ASP A 228 17.56 -8.75 10.23
N ILE A 229 18.76 -9.08 9.72
CA ILE A 229 19.22 -8.67 8.38
C ILE A 229 18.21 -8.97 7.27
N ILE A 230 17.64 -10.17 7.26
CA ILE A 230 16.68 -10.59 6.23
C ILE A 230 15.38 -9.80 6.33
N ARG A 231 14.88 -9.60 7.56
CA ARG A 231 13.64 -8.85 7.79
C ARG A 231 13.78 -7.38 7.40
N ILE A 232 14.97 -6.80 7.59
CA ILE A 232 15.25 -5.41 7.21
C ILE A 232 15.45 -5.29 5.70
N ALA A 233 16.08 -6.26 5.06
CA ALA A 233 16.36 -6.26 3.62
C ALA A 233 15.18 -6.69 2.75
N ASN A 234 14.20 -7.39 3.32
CA ASN A 234 12.98 -7.82 2.64
C ASN A 234 11.80 -7.82 3.62
N PRO A 235 11.32 -6.63 4.02
CA PRO A 235 10.17 -6.54 4.91
C PRO A 235 8.89 -6.97 4.18
N GLU A 236 7.97 -7.61 4.91
CA GLU A 236 6.62 -7.85 4.39
C GLU A 236 5.87 -6.50 4.30
N PRO A 237 5.20 -6.17 3.17
CA PRO A 237 4.43 -4.93 3.05
C PRO A 237 3.42 -4.72 4.18
N LEU A 238 2.77 -5.81 4.61
CA LEU A 238 1.82 -5.81 5.74
C LEU A 238 2.43 -5.38 7.08
N SER A 239 3.75 -5.45 7.25
CA SER A 239 4.41 -5.03 8.49
C SER A 239 4.37 -3.53 8.73
N PHE A 240 4.10 -2.73 7.70
CA PHE A 240 3.91 -1.27 7.78
C PHE A 240 2.50 -0.86 8.20
N TYR A 241 1.59 -1.82 8.38
CA TYR A 241 0.18 -1.59 8.68
C TYR A 241 -0.22 -2.31 9.97
N PRO A 242 0.13 -1.78 11.15
CA PRO A 242 -0.22 -2.41 12.42
C PRO A 242 -1.73 -2.59 12.57
N ARG A 243 -2.13 -3.80 12.98
CA ARG A 243 -3.53 -4.17 13.23
C ARG A 243 -4.06 -3.68 14.59
N SER A 244 -3.21 -3.07 15.41
CA SER A 244 -3.59 -2.49 16.70
C SER A 244 -4.31 -1.15 16.55
N GLU A 245 -4.12 -0.47 15.42
CA GLU A 245 -4.73 0.83 15.14
C GLU A 245 -6.07 0.64 14.42
N GLU A 246 -7.01 1.55 14.67
CA GLU A 246 -8.18 1.74 13.82
C GLU A 246 -7.76 2.58 12.61
N TRP A 247 -7.91 2.04 11.40
CA TRP A 247 -7.58 2.75 10.16
C TRP A 247 -8.85 3.32 9.55
N VAL A 248 -8.83 4.61 9.20
CA VAL A 248 -9.95 5.34 8.61
C VAL A 248 -9.65 5.74 7.17
N LEU A 249 -10.63 5.63 6.28
CA LEU A 249 -10.58 6.19 4.93
C LEU A 249 -11.02 7.65 5.02
N ARG A 250 -10.18 8.57 4.53
CA ARG A 250 -10.48 10.00 4.50
C ARG A 250 -10.61 10.48 3.07
N ASN A 251 -11.59 11.34 2.85
CA ASN A 251 -11.68 12.18 1.68
C ASN A 251 -11.12 13.55 2.04
N LEU A 252 -9.93 13.85 1.53
CA LEU A 252 -9.20 15.08 1.83
C LEU A 252 -9.84 16.31 1.15
N THR A 253 -10.55 16.10 0.04
CA THR A 253 -11.23 17.16 -0.70
C THR A 253 -12.47 17.67 0.05
N THR A 254 -13.27 16.77 0.62
CA THR A 254 -14.50 17.14 1.35
C THR A 254 -14.34 17.21 2.86
N HIS A 255 -13.17 16.81 3.38
CA HIS A 255 -12.88 16.75 4.81
C HIS A 255 -13.84 15.81 5.58
N GLU A 256 -14.08 14.65 4.98
CA GLU A 256 -14.95 13.58 5.47
C GLU A 256 -14.15 12.30 5.73
N PHE A 257 -14.65 11.43 6.61
CA PHE A 257 -14.02 10.13 6.86
C PHE A 257 -15.03 9.00 7.10
N VAL A 258 -14.55 7.77 6.88
CA VAL A 258 -15.30 6.51 7.01
C VAL A 258 -14.53 5.55 7.91
N ARG A 259 -15.21 5.04 8.93
CA ARG A 259 -14.69 4.04 9.87
C ARG A 259 -14.79 2.63 9.30
N PRO A 260 -13.86 1.74 9.64
CA PRO A 260 -13.83 0.39 9.08
C PRO A 260 -14.98 -0.46 9.64
N SER A 261 -15.42 -0.18 10.87
CA SER A 261 -16.50 -0.89 11.56
C SER A 261 -17.88 -0.71 10.93
N ALA A 262 -18.09 0.38 10.19
CA ALA A 262 -19.37 0.64 9.51
C ALA A 262 -19.49 -0.13 8.19
N ILE A 263 -18.35 -0.44 7.56
CA ILE A 263 -18.29 -1.11 6.25
C ILE A 263 -18.11 -2.62 6.41
N ALA A 264 -17.24 -3.02 7.33
CA ALA A 264 -16.91 -4.43 7.55
C ALA A 264 -18.14 -5.23 8.00
N LEU A 265 -18.27 -6.46 7.47
CA LEU A 265 -19.33 -7.38 7.89
C LEU A 265 -19.21 -7.81 9.36
N ASP A 266 -17.99 -7.87 9.88
CA ASP A 266 -17.66 -8.24 11.26
C ASP A 266 -16.27 -7.70 11.61
N GLN A 267 -16.06 -7.35 12.88
CA GLN A 267 -14.78 -6.85 13.40
C GLN A 267 -13.60 -7.80 13.09
N LYS A 268 -13.84 -9.12 13.06
CA LYS A 268 -12.80 -10.13 12.80
C LYS A 268 -12.23 -10.06 11.38
N TYR A 269 -12.92 -9.39 10.45
CA TYR A 269 -12.48 -9.22 9.07
C TYR A 269 -11.62 -7.97 8.86
N ILE A 270 -11.49 -7.10 9.86
CA ILE A 270 -10.67 -5.88 9.81
C ILE A 270 -9.21 -6.23 10.13
N CYS A 271 -8.30 -6.04 9.18
CA CYS A 271 -6.87 -6.32 9.32
C CYS A 271 -6.03 -5.07 8.98
N GLY A 272 -6.03 -4.08 9.89
CA GLY A 272 -5.44 -2.77 9.60
C GLY A 272 -6.31 -2.02 8.57
N PRO A 273 -5.73 -1.42 7.50
CA PRO A 273 -6.52 -0.78 6.45
C PRO A 273 -7.19 -1.80 5.51
N PHE A 274 -6.79 -3.07 5.54
CA PHE A 274 -7.31 -4.12 4.66
C PHE A 274 -8.47 -4.87 5.34
N ILE A 275 -9.68 -4.75 4.77
CA ILE A 275 -10.89 -5.40 5.28
C ILE A 275 -11.25 -6.55 4.34
N LYS A 276 -11.43 -7.76 4.89
CA LYS A 276 -11.79 -8.93 4.08
C LYS A 276 -13.27 -8.89 3.67
N GLY A 277 -13.53 -9.12 2.39
CA GLY A 277 -14.88 -9.19 1.85
C GLY A 277 -15.36 -7.84 1.33
N LEU A 278 -16.02 -7.06 2.19
CA LEU A 278 -16.52 -5.72 1.87
C LEU A 278 -15.74 -4.69 2.70
N GLY A 279 -15.02 -3.80 2.02
CA GLY A 279 -14.07 -2.88 2.64
C GLY A 279 -13.92 -1.55 1.91
N TYR A 280 -12.79 -0.87 2.17
CA TYR A 280 -12.51 0.44 1.59
C TYR A 280 -12.32 0.40 0.07
N GLY A 281 -11.85 -0.70 -0.48
CA GLY A 281 -11.68 -0.85 -1.93
C GLY A 281 -13.01 -0.66 -2.67
N GLU A 282 -14.05 -1.34 -2.19
CA GLU A 282 -15.40 -1.26 -2.75
C GLU A 282 -16.03 0.13 -2.59
N VAL A 283 -15.80 0.77 -1.44
CA VAL A 283 -16.24 2.15 -1.18
C VAL A 283 -15.55 3.12 -2.15
N ILE A 284 -14.23 3.05 -2.27
CA ILE A 284 -13.47 3.93 -3.16
C ILE A 284 -13.95 3.72 -4.59
N LEU A 285 -13.98 2.48 -5.07
CA LEU A 285 -14.32 2.18 -6.45
C LEU A 285 -15.72 2.68 -6.81
N SER A 286 -16.73 2.41 -5.99
CA SER A 286 -18.11 2.87 -6.24
C SER A 286 -18.26 4.39 -6.20
N LYS A 287 -17.47 5.10 -5.36
CA LYS A 287 -17.60 6.55 -5.19
C LYS A 287 -16.75 7.36 -6.17
N VAL A 288 -15.72 6.79 -6.79
CA VAL A 288 -14.84 7.50 -7.75
C VAL A 288 -15.14 7.17 -9.22
N CYS A 289 -16.14 6.32 -9.48
CA CYS A 289 -16.58 5.98 -10.83
C CYS A 289 -17.07 7.20 -11.62
N TRP A 290 -16.69 7.26 -12.89
CA TRP A 290 -17.06 8.33 -13.81
C TRP A 290 -17.26 7.81 -15.23
N SER A 291 -18.44 8.09 -15.80
CA SER A 291 -18.76 7.95 -17.21
C SER A 291 -20.00 8.77 -17.55
N THR A 292 -20.08 9.27 -18.78
CA THR A 292 -21.31 9.87 -19.31
C THR A 292 -22.35 8.83 -19.69
N ASN A 293 -21.95 7.56 -19.83
CA ASN A 293 -22.83 6.41 -20.04
C ASN A 293 -23.25 5.78 -18.70
N ASP A 294 -24.56 5.58 -18.52
CA ASP A 294 -25.16 5.06 -17.29
C ASP A 294 -25.10 3.52 -17.18
N PHE A 295 -24.70 2.83 -18.25
CA PHE A 295 -24.69 1.37 -18.30
C PHE A 295 -23.47 0.75 -17.58
N THR A 296 -23.51 0.75 -16.25
CA THR A 296 -22.43 0.26 -15.38
C THR A 296 -22.37 -1.27 -15.21
N SER A 297 -23.38 -2.01 -15.71
CA SER A 297 -23.55 -3.44 -15.44
C SER A 297 -23.65 -3.79 -13.95
N VAL A 298 -24.13 -2.86 -13.12
CA VAL A 298 -24.50 -3.07 -11.71
C VAL A 298 -26.00 -2.85 -11.58
N ALA A 299 -26.70 -3.72 -10.87
CA ALA A 299 -28.13 -3.56 -10.61
C ALA A 299 -28.39 -2.35 -9.69
N GLY A 300 -29.46 -1.58 -9.96
CA GLY A 300 -29.88 -0.47 -9.12
C GLY A 300 -29.63 0.91 -9.76
N GLU A 301 -29.35 1.91 -8.93
CA GLU A 301 -29.06 3.26 -9.37
C GLU A 301 -27.70 3.32 -10.11
N PRO A 302 -27.57 4.15 -11.15
CA PRO A 302 -26.32 4.28 -11.90
C PRO A 302 -25.15 4.76 -11.02
N LEU A 303 -24.06 4.00 -11.01
CA LEU A 303 -22.82 4.35 -10.29
C LEU A 303 -21.83 5.16 -11.14
N ASN A 304 -22.20 5.54 -12.36
CA ASN A 304 -21.30 6.17 -13.32
C ASN A 304 -20.94 7.63 -13.00
N GLN A 305 -21.51 8.26 -11.97
CA GLN A 305 -21.15 9.63 -11.58
C GLN A 305 -20.95 9.70 -10.06
N GLY A 306 -19.96 8.95 -9.59
CA GLY A 306 -19.60 8.86 -8.19
C GLY A 306 -19.21 10.23 -7.62
N ALA A 307 -19.72 10.53 -6.43
CA ALA A 307 -19.53 11.82 -5.78
C ALA A 307 -18.08 12.14 -5.38
N TRP A 308 -17.18 11.16 -5.44
CA TRP A 308 -15.75 11.31 -5.16
C TRP A 308 -14.87 11.21 -6.41
N ALA A 309 -15.44 11.20 -7.61
CA ALA A 309 -14.67 11.28 -8.84
C ALA A 309 -13.81 12.56 -8.83
N GLY A 310 -12.50 12.40 -8.98
CA GLY A 310 -11.53 13.49 -8.93
C GLY A 310 -11.16 13.97 -7.52
N HIS A 311 -11.58 13.28 -6.46
CA HIS A 311 -11.18 13.63 -5.09
C HIS A 311 -9.85 12.99 -4.67
N ALA A 312 -9.17 13.64 -3.74
CA ALA A 312 -7.96 13.12 -3.10
C ALA A 312 -8.32 12.31 -1.85
N LEU A 313 -7.89 11.05 -1.79
CA LEU A 313 -8.22 10.12 -0.72
C LEU A 313 -6.96 9.60 -0.02
N ASP A 314 -7.04 9.27 1.25
CA ASP A 314 -6.02 8.46 1.93
C ASP A 314 -6.60 7.56 3.02
N ILE A 315 -5.85 6.53 3.41
CA ILE A 315 -6.21 5.65 4.53
C ILE A 315 -5.11 5.75 5.58
N VAL A 316 -5.48 6.18 6.78
CA VAL A 316 -4.56 6.48 7.88
C VAL A 316 -5.11 5.99 9.21
N PRO A 317 -4.29 5.85 10.26
CA PRO A 317 -4.81 5.62 11.60
C PRO A 317 -5.74 6.75 12.08
N ALA A 318 -6.76 6.41 12.86
CA ALA A 318 -7.73 7.37 13.42
C ALA A 318 -7.07 8.46 14.28
N THR A 319 -5.85 8.22 14.77
CA THR A 319 -5.02 9.22 15.47
C THR A 319 -4.63 10.42 14.61
N TYR A 320 -4.81 10.35 13.29
CA TYR A 320 -4.59 11.46 12.35
C TYR A 320 -5.85 12.33 12.12
N LEU A 321 -6.96 12.03 12.78
CA LEU A 321 -8.11 12.92 12.83
C LEU A 321 -7.81 14.03 13.84
N ASP A 322 -7.53 15.25 13.35
CA ASP A 322 -7.18 16.40 14.18
C ASP A 322 -8.43 16.95 14.89
N ASP A 323 -8.32 17.19 16.20
CA ASP A 323 -9.35 17.84 17.01
C ASP A 323 -9.56 19.32 16.61
N LYS A 324 -8.55 19.96 16.02
CA LYS A 324 -8.59 21.39 15.67
C LYS A 324 -9.35 21.68 14.38
N ASN A 325 -9.38 20.74 13.44
CA ASN A 325 -10.19 20.82 12.24
C ASN A 325 -11.09 19.58 12.21
N PRO A 326 -12.33 19.68 12.71
CA PRO A 326 -13.16 18.49 12.94
C PRO A 326 -13.55 17.85 11.62
N TRP A 327 -13.21 16.58 11.47
CA TRP A 327 -13.60 15.75 10.33
C TRP A 327 -15.06 15.34 10.44
N LYS A 328 -15.80 15.34 9.32
CA LYS A 328 -17.18 14.86 9.29
C LYS A 328 -17.19 13.34 9.11
N ASP A 329 -17.76 12.64 10.08
CA ASP A 329 -17.99 11.19 10.01
C ASP A 329 -19.20 10.91 9.12
N ILE A 330 -18.99 10.22 7.99
CA ILE A 330 -20.05 9.82 7.04
C ILE A 330 -20.21 8.29 6.98
N SER A 331 -19.74 7.59 8.01
CA SER A 331 -19.71 6.13 8.04
C SER A 331 -21.07 5.48 7.82
N ASP A 332 -22.12 6.03 8.44
CA ASP A 332 -23.49 5.50 8.32
C ASP A 332 -24.08 5.72 6.92
N GLU A 333 -23.77 6.87 6.30
CA GLU A 333 -24.21 7.21 4.93
C GLU A 333 -23.61 6.20 3.94
N ILE A 334 -22.29 5.97 4.02
CA ILE A 334 -21.60 5.02 3.15
C ILE A 334 -22.04 3.58 3.42
N ALA A 335 -22.23 3.20 4.68
CA ALA A 335 -22.72 1.86 5.03
C ALA A 335 -24.11 1.58 4.44
N HIS A 336 -24.98 2.60 4.41
CA HIS A 336 -26.29 2.51 3.77
C HIS A 336 -26.18 2.34 2.26
N GLU A 337 -25.40 3.19 1.59
CA GLU A 337 -25.16 3.10 0.14
C GLU A 337 -24.61 1.73 -0.27
N MET A 338 -23.59 1.23 0.44
CA MET A 338 -23.02 -0.09 0.16
C MET A 338 -24.04 -1.20 0.40
N ALA A 339 -24.90 -1.08 1.41
CA ALA A 339 -25.95 -2.06 1.64
C ALA A 339 -26.99 -2.11 0.51
N GLU A 340 -27.32 -0.97 -0.10
CA GLU A 340 -28.23 -0.92 -1.25
C GLU A 340 -27.60 -1.56 -2.50
N ILE A 341 -26.32 -1.25 -2.79
CA ILE A 341 -25.59 -1.85 -3.94
C ILE A 341 -25.50 -3.37 -3.81
N TRP A 342 -25.19 -3.90 -2.61
CA TRP A 342 -25.12 -5.34 -2.43
C TRP A 342 -26.50 -6.00 -2.40
N ARG A 343 -27.53 -5.30 -1.91
CA ARG A 343 -28.90 -5.82 -1.91
C ARG A 343 -29.48 -5.89 -3.33
N SER A 344 -29.18 -4.93 -4.20
CA SER A 344 -29.67 -4.95 -5.58
C SER A 344 -29.12 -6.13 -6.37
N GLU A 345 -27.87 -6.53 -6.11
CA GLU A 345 -27.21 -7.64 -6.80
C GLU A 345 -27.56 -9.02 -6.20
N TYR A 346 -27.51 -9.15 -4.87
CA TYR A 346 -27.60 -10.45 -4.17
C TYR A 346 -28.92 -10.65 -3.38
N GLY A 347 -29.79 -9.65 -3.35
CA GLY A 347 -31.04 -9.67 -2.57
C GLY A 347 -30.83 -9.49 -1.06
N GLU A 348 -31.88 -9.69 -0.28
CA GLU A 348 -31.89 -9.38 1.17
C GLU A 348 -30.89 -10.18 2.01
N ASN A 349 -30.48 -11.36 1.53
CA ASN A 349 -29.56 -12.26 2.26
C ASN A 349 -28.08 -12.01 1.93
N TRP A 350 -27.76 -10.93 1.19
CA TRP A 350 -26.41 -10.66 0.69
C TRP A 350 -25.30 -10.76 1.75
N ARG A 351 -25.55 -10.30 2.98
CA ARG A 351 -24.56 -10.37 4.08
C ARG A 351 -24.17 -11.81 4.39
N ASN A 352 -25.16 -12.69 4.54
CA ASN A 352 -24.93 -14.10 4.87
C ASN A 352 -24.24 -14.82 3.72
N ASP A 353 -24.64 -14.51 2.49
CA ASP A 353 -24.08 -15.17 1.31
C ASP A 353 -22.64 -14.71 1.04
N LEU A 354 -22.31 -13.44 1.33
CA LEU A 354 -20.94 -12.94 1.28
C LEU A 354 -20.06 -13.59 2.37
N VAL A 355 -20.58 -13.75 3.59
CA VAL A 355 -19.87 -14.49 4.67
C VAL A 355 -19.61 -15.93 4.27
N LYS A 356 -20.61 -16.66 3.74
CA LYS A 356 -20.42 -18.03 3.24
C LYS A 356 -19.40 -18.10 2.12
N LYS A 357 -19.44 -17.15 1.15
CA LYS A 357 -18.43 -17.04 0.08
C LYS A 357 -17.05 -16.91 0.73
N MET A 358 -16.87 -16.03 1.71
CA MET A 358 -15.58 -15.86 2.43
C MET A 358 -15.10 -17.12 3.15
N GLU A 359 -15.97 -17.81 3.87
CA GLU A 359 -15.59 -19.02 4.60
C GLU A 359 -15.17 -20.16 3.66
N ASN A 360 -15.84 -20.29 2.51
CA ASN A 360 -15.49 -21.29 1.50
C ASN A 360 -14.12 -21.01 0.83
N TYR A 361 -13.72 -19.75 0.66
CA TYR A 361 -12.40 -19.39 0.11
C TYR A 361 -11.27 -19.41 1.15
N SER A 362 -11.59 -19.35 2.44
CA SER A 362 -10.60 -19.31 3.53
C SER A 362 -9.78 -20.60 3.72
N TRP A 363 -10.10 -21.67 2.97
CA TRP A 363 -9.31 -22.92 2.94
C TRP A 363 -8.21 -22.95 1.89
N VAL A 364 -8.06 -21.92 1.04
CA VAL A 364 -7.18 -22.01 -0.14
C VAL A 364 -5.90 -21.17 -0.01
N HIS A 365 -5.85 -20.06 0.72
CA HIS A 365 -4.60 -19.31 0.89
C HIS A 365 -4.53 -18.54 2.22
N TYR A 366 -3.75 -19.08 3.16
CA TYR A 366 -2.92 -18.37 4.14
C TYR A 366 -1.72 -19.23 4.53
#